data_AF-A0A933VAW1-F1
#
_entry.id   AF-A0A933VAW1-F1
#
_cell.length_a   1.000
_cell.length_b   1.000
_cell.length_c   1.000
_cell.angle_alpha   90.00
_cell.angle_beta   90.00
_cell.angle_gamma   90.00
#
_symmetry.space_group_name_H-M   'P 1'
#
loop_
_entity.id
_entity.type
_entity.pdbx_description
1 polymer ?
#
loop_
_entity_poly.entity_id
_entity_poly.type
_entity_poly.pdbx_seq_one_letter_code
_entity_poly.pdbx_strand_id
1 'polypeptide(L)'
;MSRIEVWKSNPLWQAATVDEKQRVLLSLRDWLNVFGQNDPSEQEPYLISKDELDLLVWTSTRSELDDATQFAVIGLERYFELVSYMSATKKLTAKSIADKLRQ
;
A
#
# COMPACT_ATOMS: atom_id res chain seq x y z
N MET A 1 -14.58 -1.29 10.06
CA MET A 1 -13.84 0.00 10.02
C MET A 1 -12.69 -0.22 9.06
N SER A 2 -12.50 0.66 8.09
CA SER A 2 -11.40 0.51 7.12
C SER A 2 -10.23 1.39 7.54
N ARG A 3 -9.01 0.86 7.43
CA ARG A 3 -7.76 1.59 7.62
C ARG A 3 -7.16 1.86 6.25
N ILE A 4 -6.83 3.11 5.97
CA ILE A 4 -6.08 3.51 4.79
C ILE A 4 -4.66 3.77 5.23
N GLU A 5 -3.70 3.23 4.49
CA GLU A 5 -2.29 3.42 4.75
C GLU A 5 -1.63 4.17 3.61
N VAL A 6 -0.74 5.09 3.96
CA VAL A 6 0.09 5.85 3.04
C VAL A 6 1.54 5.60 3.39
N TRP A 7 2.25 5.03 2.43
CA TRP A 7 3.64 4.64 2.53
C TRP A 7 4.47 5.47 1.57
N LYS A 8 5.68 5.84 1.98
CA LYS A 8 6.61 6.65 1.18
C LYS A 8 7.82 5.82 0.81
N SER A 9 8.23 5.88 -0.45
CA SER A 9 9.41 5.19 -0.93
C SER A 9 10.70 5.81 -0.37
N ASN A 10 11.69 4.99 -0.11
CA ASN A 10 13.05 5.41 0.20
C ASN A 10 13.96 5.34 -1.07
N PRO A 11 15.23 5.79 -1.01
CA PRO A 11 16.11 5.77 -2.17
C PRO A 11 16.40 4.37 -2.76
N LEU A 12 16.27 3.30 -1.97
CA LEU A 12 16.45 1.94 -2.47
C LEU A 12 15.37 1.56 -3.47
N TRP A 13 14.16 2.12 -3.34
CA TRP A 13 13.10 1.90 -4.32
C TRP A 13 13.46 2.50 -5.67
N GLN A 14 14.06 3.70 -5.70
CA GLN A 14 14.47 4.31 -6.96
C GLN A 14 15.63 3.56 -7.62
N ALA A 15 16.54 3.01 -6.82
CA ALA A 15 17.64 2.17 -7.30
C ALA A 15 17.22 0.74 -7.70
N ALA A 16 16.02 0.29 -7.32
CA ALA A 16 15.54 -1.06 -7.62
C ALA A 16 15.27 -1.25 -9.12
N THR A 17 15.59 -2.44 -9.62
CA THR A 17 15.30 -2.85 -10.99
C THR A 17 13.79 -2.96 -11.24
N VAL A 18 13.38 -2.90 -12.52
CA VAL A 18 11.97 -3.08 -12.90
C VAL A 18 11.42 -4.41 -12.37
N ASP A 19 12.21 -5.49 -12.46
CA ASP A 19 11.82 -6.82 -11.98
C ASP A 19 11.62 -6.87 -10.46
N GLU A 20 12.49 -6.20 -9.69
CA GLU A 20 12.35 -6.09 -8.24
C GLU A 20 11.09 -5.29 -7.87
N LYS A 21 10.86 -4.16 -8.56
CA LYS A 21 9.68 -3.33 -8.36
C LYS A 21 8.40 -4.12 -8.63
N GLN A 22 8.35 -4.83 -9.74
CA GLN A 22 7.21 -5.68 -10.11
C GLN A 22 6.98 -6.79 -9.09
N ARG A 23 8.04 -7.47 -8.63
CA ARG A 23 7.92 -8.53 -7.63
C ARG A 23 7.29 -8.01 -6.33
N VAL A 24 7.76 -6.88 -5.83
CA VAL A 24 7.24 -6.27 -4.58
C VAL A 24 5.76 -5.90 -4.71
N LEU A 25 5.39 -5.24 -5.82
CA LEU A 25 4.00 -4.83 -6.04
C LEU A 25 3.05 -6.03 -6.24
N LEU A 26 3.51 -7.09 -6.92
CA LEU A 26 2.76 -8.33 -7.07
C LEU A 26 2.58 -9.04 -5.73
N SER A 27 3.64 -9.15 -4.93
CA SER A 27 3.56 -9.73 -3.58
C SER A 27 2.60 -8.96 -2.68
N LEU A 28 2.60 -7.62 -2.75
CA LEU A 28 1.63 -6.79 -2.03
C LEU A 28 0.19 -7.04 -2.50
N ARG A 29 -0.04 -7.07 -3.82
CA ARG A 29 -1.38 -7.35 -4.37
C ARG A 29 -1.89 -8.72 -3.94
N ASP A 30 -1.04 -9.75 -4.04
CA ASP A 30 -1.42 -11.12 -3.70
C ASP A 30 -1.70 -11.25 -2.19
N TRP A 31 -0.91 -10.56 -1.36
CA TRP A 31 -1.18 -10.43 0.08
C TRP A 31 -2.52 -9.73 0.33
N LEU A 32 -2.79 -8.58 -0.29
CA LEU A 32 -4.06 -7.86 -0.17
C LEU A 32 -5.25 -8.73 -0.61
N ASN A 33 -5.09 -9.57 -1.63
CA ASN A 33 -6.14 -10.51 -2.07
C ASN A 33 -6.42 -11.63 -1.06
N VAL A 34 -5.39 -12.14 -0.36
CA VAL A 34 -5.57 -13.20 0.66
C VAL A 34 -6.26 -12.64 1.91
N PHE A 35 -5.89 -11.43 2.33
CA PHE A 35 -6.39 -10.83 3.58
C PHE A 35 -7.62 -9.94 3.38
N GLY A 36 -7.92 -9.57 2.13
CA GLY A 36 -8.94 -8.61 1.76
C GLY A 36 -10.31 -9.21 1.46
N GLN A 37 -11.00 -9.68 2.48
CA GLN A 37 -12.20 -10.52 2.36
C GLN A 37 -13.48 -9.89 1.75
N ASN A 38 -13.54 -8.61 1.36
CA ASN A 38 -14.86 -7.98 1.07
C ASN A 38 -15.04 -7.33 -0.31
N ASP A 39 -13.99 -6.93 -1.01
CA ASP A 39 -14.09 -6.44 -2.41
C ASP A 39 -12.66 -6.29 -2.99
N PRO A 40 -12.25 -7.09 -3.99
CA PRO A 40 -10.93 -6.96 -4.61
C PRO A 40 -10.72 -5.61 -5.28
N SER A 41 -11.79 -5.00 -5.81
CA SER A 41 -11.72 -3.74 -6.56
C SER A 41 -11.46 -2.52 -5.68
N GLU A 42 -11.77 -2.61 -4.38
CA GLU A 42 -11.55 -1.52 -3.42
C GLU A 42 -10.19 -1.61 -2.71
N GLN A 43 -9.49 -2.74 -2.83
CA GLN A 43 -8.28 -3.08 -2.07
C GLN A 43 -7.01 -3.14 -2.92
N GLU A 44 -7.07 -2.71 -4.19
CA GLU A 44 -5.87 -2.60 -5.00
C GLU A 44 -4.93 -1.51 -4.44
N PRO A 45 -3.62 -1.78 -4.36
CA PRO A 45 -2.65 -0.76 -3.99
C PRO A 45 -2.42 0.21 -5.15
N TYR A 46 -2.32 1.49 -4.81
CA TYR A 46 -2.06 2.58 -5.76
C TYR A 46 -0.67 3.12 -5.55
N LEU A 47 0.18 3.01 -6.58
CA LEU A 47 1.46 3.71 -6.65
C LEU A 47 1.25 5.07 -7.31
N ILE A 48 1.76 6.11 -6.67
CA ILE A 48 1.71 7.50 -7.12
C ILE A 48 3.14 7.98 -7.21
N SER A 49 3.62 8.17 -8.43
CA SER A 49 4.96 8.71 -8.65
C SER A 49 4.97 10.23 -8.51
N LYS A 50 5.82 10.72 -7.62
CA LYS A 50 6.21 12.13 -7.51
C LYS A 50 7.71 12.20 -7.70
N ASP A 51 8.19 13.23 -8.39
CA ASP A 51 9.56 13.38 -8.92
C ASP A 51 10.67 12.61 -8.18
N GLU A 52 10.84 12.85 -6.87
CA GLU A 52 11.90 12.24 -6.05
C GLU A 52 11.41 11.13 -5.10
N LEU A 53 10.09 10.87 -5.04
CA LEU A 53 9.49 9.91 -4.12
C LEU A 53 8.18 9.32 -4.65
N ASP A 54 8.04 8.00 -4.54
CA ASP A 54 6.78 7.32 -4.79
C ASP A 54 5.96 7.22 -3.50
N LEU A 55 4.66 7.44 -3.61
CA LEU A 55 3.69 7.15 -2.55
C LEU A 55 2.91 5.90 -2.90
N LEU A 56 2.76 5.02 -1.93
CA LEU A 56 2.00 3.78 -2.06
C LEU A 56 0.82 3.82 -1.09
N VAL A 57 -0.38 3.62 -1.62
CA VAL A 57 -1.63 3.78 -0.87
C VAL A 57 -2.49 2.52 -1.02
N TRP A 58 -2.95 1.94 0.08
CA TRP A 58 -3.92 0.85 0.05
C TRP A 58 -4.89 0.93 1.24
N THR A 59 -5.96 0.14 1.17
CA THR A 59 -6.92 -0.01 2.27
C THR A 59 -6.92 -1.41 2.82
N SER A 60 -6.99 -1.55 4.14
CA SER A 60 -7.21 -2.80 4.84
C SER A 60 -8.47 -2.71 5.70
N THR A 61 -9.24 -3.79 5.79
CA THR A 61 -10.46 -3.85 6.62
C THR A 61 -10.20 -4.44 8.01
N ARG A 62 -8.95 -4.84 8.31
CA ARG A 62 -8.54 -5.33 9.62
C ARG A 62 -8.00 -4.18 10.46
N SER A 63 -8.56 -3.99 11.65
CA SER A 63 -7.99 -3.12 12.71
C SER A 63 -6.71 -3.72 13.30
N GLU A 64 -6.57 -5.04 13.20
CA GLU A 64 -5.46 -5.84 13.70
C GLU A 64 -4.93 -6.67 12.53
N LEU A 65 -4.21 -6.02 11.63
CA LEU A 65 -3.12 -6.72 10.99
C LEU A 65 -2.12 -6.93 12.13
N ASP A 66 -2.12 -8.13 12.73
CA ASP A 66 -1.07 -8.52 13.66
C ASP A 66 0.26 -8.14 12.99
N ASP A 67 1.14 -7.40 13.65
CA ASP A 67 2.29 -6.74 13.01
C ASP A 67 3.09 -7.77 12.18
N ALA A 68 3.17 -9.01 12.67
CA ALA A 68 3.74 -10.18 11.99
C ALA A 68 3.18 -10.47 10.57
N THR A 69 1.93 -10.13 10.30
CA THR A 69 1.28 -10.28 8.97
C THR A 69 1.58 -9.09 8.07
N GLN A 70 1.77 -7.88 8.62
CA GLN A 70 2.24 -6.69 7.89
C GLN A 70 3.66 -6.91 7.35
N PHE A 71 4.53 -7.54 8.14
CA PHE A 71 5.90 -7.90 7.76
C PHE A 71 6.00 -8.99 6.68
N ALA A 72 4.91 -9.68 6.36
CA ALA A 72 4.89 -10.76 5.37
C ALA A 72 4.82 -10.26 3.91
N VAL A 73 4.64 -8.94 3.67
CA VAL A 73 4.84 -8.39 2.33
C VAL A 73 6.34 -8.36 2.05
N ILE A 74 6.86 -9.48 1.54
CA ILE A 74 8.29 -9.72 1.31
C ILE A 74 8.92 -8.52 0.59
N GLY A 75 9.75 -7.78 1.32
CA GLY A 75 10.56 -6.69 0.80
C GLY A 75 9.88 -5.33 0.68
N LEU A 76 8.62 -5.16 1.09
CA LEU A 76 7.98 -3.84 1.04
C LEU A 76 8.68 -2.82 1.94
N GLU A 77 8.96 -3.20 3.18
CA GLU A 77 9.60 -2.34 4.19
C GLU A 77 11.05 -1.97 3.84
N ARG A 78 11.68 -2.76 2.97
CA ARG A 78 12.99 -2.41 2.42
C ARG A 78 12.91 -1.15 1.56
N TYR A 79 11.75 -0.90 0.94
CA TYR A 79 11.56 0.13 -0.06
C TYR A 79 10.62 1.25 0.38
N PHE A 80 9.71 0.97 1.31
CA PHE A 80 8.65 1.86 1.72
C PHE A 80 8.53 1.94 3.24
N GLU A 81 8.26 3.14 3.74
CA GLU A 81 8.02 3.41 5.15
C GLU A 81 6.60 3.95 5.34
N LEU A 82 5.89 3.46 6.35
CA LEU A 82 4.56 3.97 6.69
C LEU A 82 4.68 5.40 7.22
N VAL A 83 4.07 6.36 6.52
CA VAL A 83 4.10 7.77 6.92
C VAL A 83 2.81 8.18 7.61
N SER A 84 1.69 7.61 7.19
CA SER A 84 0.39 7.94 7.79
C SER A 84 -0.59 6.79 7.61
N TYR A 85 -1.50 6.66 8.56
CA TYR A 85 -2.70 5.85 8.39
C TYR A 85 -3.92 6.58 8.94
N MET A 86 -5.09 6.27 8.39
CA MET A 86 -6.36 6.84 8.82
C MET A 86 -7.41 5.74 8.93
N SER A 87 -8.11 5.72 10.06
CA SER A 87 -9.28 4.86 10.25
C SER A 87 -10.54 5.60 9.83
N ALA A 88 -11.34 4.99 8.96
CA ALA A 88 -12.57 5.56 8.44
C ALA A 88 -13.77 4.65 8.75
N THR A 89 -14.84 5.26 9.26
CA THR A 89 -16.14 4.61 9.47
C THR A 89 -17.02 4.62 8.22
N LYS A 90 -16.75 5.54 7.28
CA LYS A 90 -17.32 5.57 5.93
C LYS A 90 -16.37 4.87 4.96
N LYS A 91 -16.91 4.26 3.89
CA LYS A 91 -16.13 3.69 2.78
C LYS A 91 -15.26 4.78 2.14
N LEU A 92 -14.01 4.89 2.57
CA LEU A 92 -12.96 5.57 1.81
C LEU A 92 -12.16 4.46 1.11
N THR A 93 -11.91 4.65 -0.19
CA THR A 93 -11.15 3.69 -1.01
C THR A 93 -9.75 4.22 -1.27
N ALA A 94 -8.78 3.31 -1.50
CA ALA A 94 -7.40 3.68 -1.80
C ALA A 94 -7.34 4.60 -3.02
N LYS A 95 -8.18 4.31 -4.03
CA LYS A 95 -8.39 5.13 -5.22
C LYS A 95 -8.74 6.57 -4.89
N SER A 96 -9.74 6.79 -4.03
CA SER A 96 -10.21 8.15 -3.69
C SER A 96 -9.14 9.00 -3.00
N ILE A 97 -8.25 8.37 -2.24
CA ILE A 97 -7.10 9.04 -1.61
C ILE A 97 -5.99 9.26 -2.63
N ALA A 98 -5.70 8.27 -3.46
CA ALA A 98 -4.69 8.37 -4.50
C ALA A 98 -5.01 9.50 -5.51
N ASP A 99 -6.27 9.62 -5.93
CA ASP A 99 -6.71 10.68 -6.83
C ASP A 99 -6.57 12.07 -6.21
N LYS A 100 -6.76 12.22 -4.89
CA LYS A 100 -6.51 13.48 -4.17
C LYS A 100 -5.01 13.80 -4.07
N LEU A 101 -4.16 12.79 -3.87
CA LEU A 101 -2.72 12.99 -3.73
C LEU A 101 -2.01 13.31 -5.05
N ARG A 102 -2.67 13.04 -6.20
CA ARG A 102 -2.18 13.37 -7.54
C ARG A 102 -2.46 14.81 -7.99
N GLN A 103 -3.41 15.49 -7.34
CA GLN A 103 -3.71 16.92 -7.57
C GLN A 103 -2.66 17.80 -6.88
#